data_AF-A0A378B4D1-F1
#
_entry.id   AF-A0A378B4D1-F1
#
_cell.length_a   1.000
_cell.length_b   1.000
_cell.length_c   1.000
_cell.angle_alpha   90.00
_cell.angle_beta   90.00
_cell.angle_gamma   90.00
#
_symmetry.space_group_name_H-M   'P 1'
#
loop_
_entity.id
_entity.type
_entity.pdbx_description
1 polymer ?
#
loop_
_entity_poly.entity_id
_entity_poly.type
_entity_poly.pdbx_seq_one_letter_code
_entity_poly.pdbx_strand_id
1 'polypeptide(L)' 'MAKGQSLQDPFLNALRRERVPVSIYLVNGIKLQGKLSLSISS' A
#
# COMPACT_ATOMS: atom_id res chain seq x y z
N MET A 1 -8.15 -16.85 19.01
CA MET A 1 -8.19 -15.38 18.78
C MET A 1 -8.51 -15.16 17.32
N ALA A 2 -9.74 -14.76 16.98
CA ALA A 2 -10.04 -14.25 15.65
C ALA A 2 -9.29 -12.92 15.51
N LYS A 3 -8.07 -12.98 14.98
CA LYS A 3 -7.29 -11.79 14.59
C LYS A 3 -8.15 -11.12 13.52
N GLY A 4 -8.94 -10.11 13.90
CA GLY A 4 -9.87 -9.42 13.01
C GLY A 4 -9.15 -9.13 11.70
N GLN A 5 -9.78 -9.50 10.58
CA GLN A 5 -9.15 -9.47 9.26
C GLN A 5 -8.39 -8.16 9.08
N SER A 6 -7.05 -8.26 8.96
CA SER A 6 -6.19 -7.09 8.80
C SER A 6 -6.62 -6.32 7.57
N LEU A 7 -7.00 -5.04 7.74
CA LEU A 7 -7.42 -4.18 6.62
C LEU A 7 -6.27 -3.83 5.67
N GLN A 8 -5.03 -4.04 6.09
CA GLN A 8 -3.85 -3.64 5.34
C GLN A 8 -3.76 -4.33 3.98
N ASP A 9 -3.66 -5.66 3.95
CA ASP A 9 -3.45 -6.40 2.70
C ASP A 9 -4.63 -6.25 1.72
N PRO A 10 -5.92 -6.31 2.15
CA PRO A 10 -7.04 -6.04 1.26
C PRO A 10 -7.01 -4.63 0.66
N PHE A 11 -6.73 -3.61 1.49
CA PHE A 11 -6.68 -2.21 1.05
C PHE A 11 -5.53 -1.96 0.06
N LEU A 12 -4.31 -2.38 0.40
CA LEU A 12 -3.15 -2.21 -0.47
C LEU A 12 -3.31 -2.96 -1.80
N ASN A 13 -3.92 -4.15 -1.77
CA ASN A 13 -4.19 -4.90 -3.00
C ASN A 13 -5.25 -4.24 -3.89
N ALA A 14 -6.31 -3.67 -3.32
CA ALA A 14 -7.32 -2.93 -4.09
C ALA A 14 -6.67 -1.75 -4.83
N LEU A 15 -5.91 -0.91 -4.12
CA LEU A 15 -5.20 0.23 -4.70
C LEU A 15 -4.21 -0.18 -5.80
N ARG A 16 -3.50 -1.31 -5.61
CA ARG A 16 -2.58 -1.86 -6.62
C ARG A 16 -3.31 -2.31 -7.88
N ARG A 17 -4.43 -3.04 -7.74
CA ARG A 17 -5.21 -3.56 -8.87
C ARG A 17 -5.80 -2.44 -9.72
N GLU A 18 -6.34 -1.41 -9.07
CA GLU A 18 -6.97 -0.26 -9.72
C GLU A 18 -5.95 0.80 -10.17
N ARG A 19 -4.65 0.58 -9.91
CA ARG A 19 -3.55 1.51 -10.24
C ARG A 19 -3.82 2.94 -9.73
N VAL A 20 -4.44 3.03 -8.55
CA VAL A 20 -4.81 4.30 -7.92
C VAL A 20 -3.53 5.11 -7.61
N PRO A 21 -3.45 6.39 -8.00
CA PRO A 21 -2.37 7.28 -7.56
C PRO A 21 -2.44 7.46 -6.03
N VAL A 22 -1.35 7.16 -5.34
CA VAL A 22 -1.24 7.26 -3.88
C VAL A 22 -0.20 8.30 -3.47
N SER A 23 -0.41 8.91 -2.31
CA SER A 23 0.61 9.70 -1.60
C SER A 23 0.99 8.97 -0.32
N ILE A 24 2.29 8.66 -0.15
CA ILE A 24 2.83 7.97 1.04
C ILE A 24 3.64 8.99 1.83
N TYR A 25 3.33 9.13 3.12
CA TYR A 25 4.06 10.00 4.04
C TYR A 25 5.03 9.15 4.87
N LEU A 26 6.32 9.45 4.76
CA LEU A 26 7.35 8.85 5.59
C LEU A 26 7.34 9.51 6.97
N VAL A 27 7.82 8.79 7.99
CA VAL A 27 7.86 9.29 9.38
C VAL A 27 8.73 10.54 9.56
N ASN A 28 9.68 10.76 8.66
CA ASN A 28 10.51 11.97 8.61
C ASN A 28 9.82 13.18 7.92
N GLY A 29 8.56 13.03 7.50
CA GLY A 29 7.76 14.08 6.86
C GLY A 29 7.85 14.11 5.33
N ILE A 30 8.69 13.29 4.69
CA ILE A 30 8.80 13.25 3.23
C ILE A 30 7.52 12.64 2.63
N LYS A 31 6.98 13.31 1.60
CA LYS A 31 5.85 12.81 0.80
C LYS A 31 6.36 12.17 -0.49
N LEU A 32 6.05 10.89 -0.69
CA LEU A 32 6.24 10.16 -1.95
C LEU A 32 4.90 10.10 -2.70
N GLN A 33 4.95 10.19 -4.03
CA GLN A 33 3.77 10.06 -4.88
C GLN A 33 4.02 9.04 -5.97
N GLY A 34 3.03 8.19 -6.25
CA GLY A 34 3.18 7.14 -7.26
C GLY A 34 2.02 6.16 -7.29
N LYS A 35 2.27 4.99 -7.85
CA LYS A 35 1.33 3.86 -7.90
C LYS A 35 1.96 2.66 -7.23
N LEU A 36 1.16 1.82 -6.61
CA LEU A 36 1.65 0.58 -6.00
C LEU A 36 2.04 -0.41 -7.10
N SER A 37 3.23 -0.99 -6.99
CA SER A 37 3.72 -2.09 -7.85
C SER A 37 4.15 -3.26 -6.98
N LEU A 38 3.99 -4.48 -7.48
CA LEU A 38 4.55 -5.66 -6.84
C LEU A 38 6.03 -5.73 -7.22
N SER A 39 6.92 -5.60 -6.23
CA SER A 39 8.34 -5.88 -6.43
C SER A 39 8.58 -7.35 -6.10
N ILE A 40 8.92 -8.15 -7.09
CA ILE A 40 9.47 -9.49 -6.86
C ILE A 40 10.97 -9.26 -6.68
N SER A 41 11.46 -9.32 -5.44
CA SER A 41 12.91 -9.38 -5.22
C SER A 41 13.35 -10.80 -5.54
N SER A 42 14.23 -10.95 -6.54
CA SER A 42 14.96 -12.20 -6.77
C SER A 42 15.83 -12.57 -5.58
#